data_AF-A0A1I5I5B9-F1
#
_entry.id   AF-A0A1I5I5B9-F1
#
_cell.length_a   1.000
_cell.length_b   1.000
_cell.length_c   1.000
_cell.angle_alpha   90.00
_cell.angle_beta   90.00
_cell.angle_gamma   90.00
#
_symmetry.space_group_name_H-M   'P 1'
#
loop_
_entity.id
_entity.type
_entity.pdbx_description
1 polymer ?
#
loop_
_entity_poly.entity_id
_entity_poly.type
_entity_poly.pdbx_seq_one_letter_code
_entity_poly.pdbx_strand_id
1 'polypeptide(L)'
;MTRRSQPPYPPELRERAVRMVAEVESDYDSPWAAMNAVAAKLGVGTGETVRKWVRQAEIDGGVRPGTTTEESEEVKRLRREVAELKRANEILKAASLDST
;
A
#
# COMPACT_ATOMS: atom_id res chain seq x y z
N MET A 1 -8.39 -6.77 23.19
CA MET A 1 -8.76 -5.93 22.03
C MET A 1 -7.48 -5.39 21.40
N THR A 2 -6.97 -6.03 20.35
CA THR A 2 -5.77 -5.54 19.65
C THR A 2 -6.14 -4.24 18.94
N ARG A 3 -5.58 -3.09 19.36
CA ARG A 3 -5.75 -1.83 18.61
C ARG A 3 -5.28 -2.10 17.18
N ARG A 4 -6.17 -2.06 16.19
CA ARG A 4 -5.75 -1.91 14.79
C ARG A 4 -4.95 -0.61 14.75
N SER A 5 -3.63 -0.74 14.64
CA SER A 5 -2.77 0.41 14.39
C SER A 5 -3.19 0.96 13.03
N GLN A 6 -3.78 2.15 13.03
CA GLN A 6 -4.09 2.85 11.79
C GLN A 6 -2.76 3.05 11.05
N PRO A 7 -2.71 2.82 9.72
CA PRO A 7 -1.54 3.19 8.95
C PRO A 7 -1.21 4.66 9.25
N PRO A 8 0.07 5.01 9.44
CA PRO A 8 0.47 6.34 9.92
C PRO A 8 0.02 7.50 9.00
N TYR A 9 -0.39 7.19 7.77
CA TYR A 9 -0.96 8.14 6.83
C TYR A 9 -2.21 7.53 6.16
N PRO A 10 -3.39 8.19 6.28
CA PRO A 10 -4.62 7.74 5.64
C PRO A 10 -4.51 7.86 4.10
N PRO A 11 -5.24 7.04 3.33
CA PRO A 11 -5.12 7.00 1.87
C PRO A 11 -5.43 8.35 1.21
N GLU A 12 -6.41 9.09 1.73
CA GLU A 12 -6.82 10.39 1.20
C GLU A 12 -5.69 11.42 1.29
N LEU A 13 -4.86 11.33 2.34
CA LEU A 13 -3.68 12.20 2.49
C LEU A 13 -2.60 11.86 1.46
N ARG A 14 -2.43 10.56 1.14
CA ARG A 14 -1.45 10.12 0.14
C ARG A 14 -1.87 10.55 -1.26
N GLU A 15 -3.14 10.33 -1.61
CA GLU A 15 -3.72 10.77 -2.89
C GLU A 15 -3.60 12.28 -3.07
N ARG A 16 -3.91 13.04 -2.00
CA ARG A 16 -3.73 14.50 -2.00
C ARG A 16 -2.27 14.89 -2.23
N ALA A 17 -1.33 14.22 -1.58
CA ALA A 17 0.10 14.51 -1.75
C ALA A 17 0.55 14.23 -3.19
N VAL A 18 0.16 13.10 -3.78
CA VAL A 18 0.48 12.76 -5.19
C VAL A 18 -0.09 13.81 -6.15
N ARG A 19 -1.38 14.18 -5.98
CA ARG A 19 -2.02 15.21 -6.80
C ARG A 19 -1.29 16.56 -6.67
N MET A 20 -0.98 16.97 -5.45
CA MET A 20 -0.30 18.24 -5.20
C MET A 20 1.10 18.27 -5.80
N VAL A 21 1.84 17.16 -5.80
CA VAL A 21 3.15 17.09 -6.50
C VAL A 21 2.95 17.35 -7.99
N ALA A 22 2.01 16.67 -8.64
CA ALA A 22 1.74 16.86 -10.06
C ALA A 22 1.29 18.30 -10.40
N GLU A 23 0.54 18.95 -9.51
CA GLU A 23 0.09 20.34 -9.68
C GLU A 23 1.24 21.35 -9.61
N VAL A 24 2.22 21.14 -8.73
CA VAL A 24 3.29 22.11 -8.47
C VAL A 24 4.61 21.76 -9.14
N GLU A 25 4.72 20.61 -9.80
CA GLU A 25 5.99 20.11 -10.34
C GLU A 25 6.67 21.10 -11.30
N SER A 26 5.90 21.82 -12.12
CA SER A 26 6.41 22.84 -13.05
C SER A 26 6.96 24.09 -12.37
N ASP A 27 6.58 24.33 -11.11
CA ASP A 27 6.95 25.53 -10.35
C ASP A 27 8.31 25.38 -9.64
N TYR A 28 8.91 24.18 -9.71
CA TYR A 28 10.19 23.87 -9.08
C TYR A 28 11.24 23.40 -10.09
N ASP A 29 12.51 23.66 -9.78
CA ASP A 29 13.65 23.26 -10.63
C ASP A 29 13.82 21.74 -10.77
N SER A 30 13.17 20.95 -9.92
CA SER A 30 13.20 19.49 -10.01
C SER A 30 11.99 18.84 -9.35
N PRO A 31 11.61 17.61 -9.77
CA PRO A 31 10.56 16.84 -9.11
C PRO A 31 10.85 16.57 -7.64
N TRP A 32 12.14 16.41 -7.28
CA TRP A 32 12.57 16.23 -5.89
C TRP A 32 12.32 17.47 -5.03
N ALA A 33 12.53 18.67 -5.57
CA ALA A 33 12.24 19.91 -4.87
C ALA A 33 10.73 20.07 -4.62
N ALA A 34 9.89 19.76 -5.63
CA ALA A 34 8.43 19.72 -5.48
C ALA A 34 7.99 18.72 -4.39
N MET A 35 8.52 17.50 -4.40
CA MET A 35 8.21 16.48 -3.38
C MET A 35 8.59 16.92 -1.96
N ASN A 36 9.73 17.56 -1.76
CA ASN A 36 10.13 18.09 -0.46
C ASN A 36 9.22 19.24 0.00
N ALA A 37 8.84 20.14 -0.91
CA ALA A 37 7.93 21.23 -0.60
C ALA A 37 6.54 20.70 -0.21
N VAL A 38 6.01 19.71 -0.93
CA VAL A 38 4.74 19.04 -0.59
C VAL A 38 4.83 18.30 0.74
N ALA A 39 5.93 17.59 1.01
CA ALA A 39 6.15 16.91 2.28
C ALA A 39 6.10 17.90 3.46
N ALA A 40 6.80 19.03 3.34
CA ALA A 40 6.79 20.10 4.34
C ALA A 40 5.38 20.72 4.50
N LYS A 41 4.70 21.02 3.38
CA LYS A 41 3.38 21.66 3.37
C LYS A 41 2.29 20.79 3.99
N LEU A 42 2.36 19.47 3.81
CA LEU A 42 1.38 18.52 4.37
C LEU A 42 1.81 17.96 5.75
N GLY A 43 3.00 18.32 6.24
CA GLY A 43 3.53 17.78 7.51
C GLY A 43 3.81 16.28 7.46
N VAL A 44 4.13 15.73 6.28
CA VAL A 44 4.32 14.30 6.07
C VAL A 44 5.79 13.94 5.92
N GLY A 45 6.38 13.41 6.99
CA GLY A 45 7.71 12.78 6.96
C GLY A 45 8.77 13.59 6.19
N THR A 46 9.32 12.98 5.14
CA THR A 46 10.31 13.60 4.24
C THR A 46 9.85 13.51 2.78
N GLY A 47 10.56 14.20 1.86
CA GLY A 47 10.31 14.06 0.42
C GLY A 47 10.38 12.62 -0.09
N GLU A 48 11.14 11.74 0.57
CA GLU A 48 11.19 10.32 0.26
C GLU A 48 9.86 9.59 0.52
N THR A 49 9.10 10.01 1.55
CA THR A 49 7.76 9.48 1.80
C THR A 49 6.83 9.81 0.64
N VAL A 50 6.84 11.06 0.19
CA VAL A 50 6.02 11.52 -0.95
C VAL A 50 6.46 10.85 -2.25
N ARG A 51 7.77 10.72 -2.49
CA ARG A 51 8.34 10.00 -3.65
C ARG A 51 7.81 8.57 -3.75
N LYS A 52 7.72 7.84 -2.63
CA LYS A 52 7.18 6.48 -2.61
C LYS A 52 5.70 6.45 -3.01
N TRP A 53 4.91 7.42 -2.58
CA TRP A 53 3.50 7.52 -2.97
C TRP A 53 3.34 7.86 -4.44
N VAL A 54 4.11 8.82 -4.96
CA VAL A 54 4.12 9.17 -6.39
C VAL A 54 4.49 7.94 -7.22
N ARG A 55 5.56 7.23 -6.84
CA ARG A 55 5.98 6.01 -7.55
C ARG A 55 4.93 4.90 -7.49
N GLN A 56 4.25 4.71 -6.36
CA GLN A 56 3.17 3.71 -6.30
C GLN A 56 2.00 4.13 -7.20
N ALA A 57 1.64 5.41 -7.24
CA ALA A 57 0.60 5.91 -8.13
C ALA A 57 0.97 5.75 -9.62
N GLU A 58 2.24 5.95 -9.98
CA GLU A 58 2.75 5.66 -11.33
C GLU A 58 2.61 4.16 -11.69
N ILE A 59 2.85 3.27 -10.73
CA ILE A 59 2.71 1.82 -10.91
C ILE A 59 1.23 1.46 -11.06
N ASP A 60 0.39 1.95 -10.15
CA ASP A 60 -1.05 1.70 -10.16
C ASP A 60 -1.71 2.27 -11.44
N GLY A 61 -1.18 3.37 -11.97
CA GLY A 61 -1.60 3.97 -13.25
C GLY A 61 -0.95 3.37 -14.50
N GLY A 62 -0.07 2.36 -14.36
CA GLY A 62 0.59 1.70 -15.49
C GLY A 62 1.69 2.52 -16.19
N VAL A 63 2.05 3.69 -15.65
CA VAL A 63 3.15 4.53 -16.16
C VAL A 63 4.51 3.88 -15.89
N ARG A 64 4.60 3.11 -14.81
CA ARG A 64 5.83 2.46 -14.38
C ARG A 64 5.60 0.96 -14.14
N PRO A 65 6.54 0.07 -14.52
CA PRO A 65 6.45 -1.33 -14.14
C PRO A 65 6.59 -1.50 -12.63
N GLY A 66 5.76 -2.37 -12.06
CA GLY A 66 5.76 -2.72 -10.64
C GLY A 66 4.52 -3.52 -10.28
N THR A 67 4.44 -3.94 -9.01
CA THR A 67 3.23 -4.56 -8.47
C THR A 67 2.28 -3.47 -8.00
N THR A 68 1.06 -3.50 -8.52
CA THR A 68 0.01 -2.55 -8.14
C THR A 68 -0.44 -2.79 -6.70
N THR A 69 -1.07 -1.77 -6.13
CA THR A 69 -1.71 -1.85 -4.83
C THR A 69 -2.80 -2.95 -4.84
N GLU A 70 -3.59 -3.03 -5.90
CA GLU A 70 -4.65 -4.04 -6.08
C GLU A 70 -4.09 -5.47 -6.10
N GLU A 71 -3.08 -5.74 -6.94
CA GLU A 71 -2.42 -7.06 -6.98
C GLU A 71 -1.84 -7.46 -5.61
N SER A 72 -1.23 -6.49 -4.92
CA SER A 72 -0.67 -6.71 -3.59
C SER A 72 -1.73 -7.05 -2.55
N GLU A 73 -2.92 -6.45 -2.64
CA GLU A 73 -4.05 -6.73 -1.77
C GLU A 73 -4.67 -8.10 -2.07
N GLU A 74 -4.78 -8.44 -3.36
CA GLU A 74 -5.29 -9.73 -3.80
C GLU A 74 -4.42 -10.88 -3.30
N VAL A 75 -3.10 -10.78 -3.48
CA VAL A 75 -2.15 -11.78 -2.98
C VAL A 75 -2.27 -11.94 -1.46
N LYS A 76 -2.49 -10.86 -0.71
CA LYS A 76 -2.71 -10.94 0.75
C LYS A 76 -4.01 -11.64 1.09
N ARG A 77 -5.10 -11.35 0.36
CA ARG A 77 -6.41 -12.00 0.56
C ARG A 77 -6.31 -13.50 0.31
N LEU A 78 -5.76 -13.89 -0.84
CA LEU A 78 -5.60 -15.29 -1.23
C LEU A 78 -4.70 -16.04 -0.24
N ARG A 79 -3.60 -15.42 0.23
CA ARG A 79 -2.75 -16.06 1.26
C ARG A 79 -3.49 -16.36 2.56
N ARG A 80 -4.42 -15.50 2.98
CA ARG A 80 -5.24 -15.73 4.18
C ARG A 80 -6.24 -16.86 3.95
N GLU A 81 -6.93 -16.83 2.82
CA GLU A 81 -7.88 -17.87 2.45
C GLU A 81 -7.22 -19.23 2.35
N VAL A 82 -6.07 -19.33 1.68
CA VAL A 82 -5.28 -20.57 1.60
C VAL A 82 -4.86 -21.07 2.99
N ALA A 83 -4.48 -20.17 3.91
CA ALA A 83 -4.12 -20.55 5.27
C ALA A 83 -5.33 -21.04 6.09
N GLU A 84 -6.53 -20.50 5.85
CA GLU A 84 -7.78 -20.97 6.44
C GLU A 84 -8.19 -22.33 5.90
N LEU A 85 -8.16 -22.50 4.58
CA LEU A 85 -8.47 -23.76 3.92
C LEU A 85 -7.51 -24.88 4.34
N LYS A 86 -6.22 -24.59 4.50
CA LYS A 86 -5.24 -25.57 5.02
C LYS A 86 -5.57 -26.00 6.44
N ARG A 87 -5.88 -25.06 7.34
CA ARG A 87 -6.30 -25.36 8.72
C ARG A 87 -7.57 -26.20 8.76
N ALA A 88 -8.58 -25.85 7.95
CA ALA A 88 -9.82 -26.63 7.88
C ALA A 88 -9.57 -28.06 7.39
N ASN A 89 -8.75 -28.22 6.34
CA ASN A 89 -8.38 -29.54 5.84
C ASN A 89 -7.61 -30.38 6.86
N GLU A 90 -6.73 -29.78 7.66
CA GLU A 90 -6.01 -30.49 8.72
C GLU A 90 -6.96 -31.04 9.79
N ILE A 91 -7.96 -30.26 10.21
CA ILE A 91 -8.99 -30.69 11.16
C ILE A 91 -9.81 -31.86 10.60
N LEU A 92 -10.26 -31.76 9.34
CA LEU A 92 -11.05 -32.82 8.70
C LEU A 92 -10.25 -34.12 8.55
N LYS A 93 -8.96 -34.01 8.21
CA LYS A 93 -8.07 -35.17 8.12
C LYS A 93 -7.87 -35.84 9.48
N ALA A 94 -7.64 -35.07 10.54
CA ALA A 94 -7.52 -35.60 11.89
C ALA A 94 -8.78 -36.36 12.33
N ALA A 95 -9.96 -35.76 12.14
CA ALA A 95 -11.23 -36.39 12.48
C ALA A 95 -11.50 -37.69 11.69
N SER A 96 -11.04 -37.75 10.44
CA SER A 96 -11.19 -38.95 9.60
C SER A 96 -10.29 -40.09 10.07
N LEU A 97 -9.10 -39.77 10.60
CA LEU A 97 -8.17 -40.76 11.16
C LEU A 97 -8.63 -41.31 12.52
N ASP A 98 -9.29 -40.48 13.33
CA ASP A 98 -9.82 -40.89 14.65
C ASP A 98 -11.10 -41.74 14.54
N SER A 99 -11.75 -41.76 13.37
CA SER A 99 -13.02 -42.48 13.14
C SER A 99 -12.86 -43.89 12.55
N THR A 100 -11.62 -44.36 12.34
CA THR A 100 -11.27 -45.70 11.83
C THR A 100 -10.42 -46.46 12.84
#